data_AF-A0A7S1GH14-F1
#
_entry.id   AF-A0A7S1GH14-F1
#
_cell.length_a   1.000
_cell.length_b   1.000
_cell.length_c   1.000
_cell.angle_alpha   90.00
_cell.angle_beta   90.00
_cell.angle_gamma   90.00
#
_symmetry.space_group_name_H-M   'P 1'
#
loop_
_entity.id
_entity.type
_entity.pdbx_description
1 polymer ?
#
loop_
_entity_poly.entity_id
_entity_poly.type
_entity_poly.pdbx_seq_one_letter_code
_entity_poly.pdbx_strand_id
1 'polypeptide(L)'
;MVDRRANRRPIGESVTSFDLPPPNKTKATISPEVNIDSTIQQPPTSTDKAADIDKYADATPIPFFALFRHGTTQDKLIIFIGMVVQAFVGLSFSGMNLVFGEVLDDLSSPAESILTSTISTIKIMAILAAVFGVAAFIGMSAIPYGAARITNRVRNAYVTAVLAQDMEFFDESKPGEIVAALAEYTMDFEEGLSIKLGEGLQ
;
A
#
# COMPACT_ATOMS: atom_id res chain seq x y z
N MET A 1 0.14 -57.93 -29.57
CA MET A 1 -0.47 -56.74 -28.94
C MET A 1 0.50 -56.23 -27.90
N VAL A 2 1.22 -55.13 -28.17
CA VAL A 2 1.62 -54.04 -27.26
C VAL A 2 2.36 -53.03 -28.14
N ASP A 3 1.78 -51.85 -28.23
CA ASP A 3 2.04 -50.83 -29.25
C ASP A 3 3.32 -50.02 -28.94
N ARG A 4 4.22 -49.92 -29.94
CA ARG A 4 5.48 -49.14 -29.89
C ARG A 4 5.29 -47.80 -30.60
N ARG A 5 4.45 -46.89 -30.09
CA ARG A 5 4.39 -45.50 -30.59
C ARG A 5 3.91 -44.51 -29.53
N ALA A 6 4.83 -44.01 -28.70
CA ALA A 6 4.62 -42.74 -27.98
C ALA A 6 5.94 -42.22 -27.38
N ASN A 7 6.89 -41.83 -28.23
CA ASN A 7 7.98 -40.96 -27.78
C ASN A 7 8.42 -40.04 -28.92
N ARG A 8 7.66 -38.97 -29.13
CA ARG A 8 8.12 -37.76 -29.82
C ARG A 8 7.56 -36.56 -29.06
N ARG A 9 8.44 -35.87 -28.33
CA ARG A 9 8.18 -34.50 -27.87
C ARG A 9 8.54 -33.56 -29.04
N PRO A 10 7.64 -32.70 -29.53
CA PRO A 10 8.08 -31.51 -30.23
C PRO A 10 8.50 -30.45 -29.20
N ILE A 11 9.71 -29.93 -29.41
CA ILE A 11 10.27 -28.79 -28.69
C ILE A 11 9.80 -27.55 -29.44
N GLY A 12 9.15 -26.63 -28.72
CA GLY A 12 8.84 -25.29 -29.22
C GLY A 12 7.37 -24.95 -29.15
N GLU A 13 6.96 -24.35 -28.03
CA GLU A 13 5.86 -23.38 -28.07
C GLU A 13 6.16 -22.30 -27.02
N SER A 14 6.20 -21.08 -27.52
CA SER A 14 6.47 -19.85 -26.79
C SER A 14 5.45 -19.66 -25.68
N VAL A 15 5.95 -19.39 -24.47
CA VAL A 15 5.17 -18.99 -23.30
C VAL A 15 4.63 -17.57 -23.53
N THR A 16 3.58 -17.45 -24.35
CA THR A 16 2.84 -16.21 -24.62
C THR A 16 1.36 -16.53 -24.74
N SER A 17 0.72 -16.92 -23.63
CA SER A 17 -0.70 -16.67 -23.41
C SER A 17 -0.94 -16.51 -21.92
N PHE A 18 -1.34 -15.30 -21.55
CA PHE A 18 -1.87 -14.99 -20.23
C PHE A 18 -3.34 -15.39 -20.27
N ASP A 19 -3.62 -16.68 -20.04
CA ASP A 19 -5.00 -17.19 -19.94
C ASP A 19 -5.58 -16.83 -18.58
N LEU A 20 -6.37 -15.75 -18.55
CA LEU A 20 -7.26 -15.44 -17.44
C LEU A 20 -8.44 -16.45 -17.47
N PRO A 21 -8.87 -16.99 -16.32
CA PRO A 21 -10.11 -17.76 -16.25
C PRO A 21 -11.33 -16.87 -16.60
N PRO A 22 -12.38 -17.42 -17.23
CA PRO A 22 -13.54 -16.65 -17.67
C PRO A 22 -14.33 -16.07 -16.48
N PRO A 23 -14.96 -14.88 -16.65
CA PRO A 23 -15.69 -14.21 -15.59
C PRO A 23 -16.96 -15.00 -15.19
N ASN A 24 -17.09 -15.25 -13.88
CA ASN A 24 -18.23 -15.92 -13.27
C ASN A 24 -19.46 -15.01 -13.29
N LYS A 25 -20.57 -15.50 -13.85
CA LYS A 25 -21.86 -14.80 -13.95
C LYS A 25 -22.56 -14.78 -12.58
N THR A 26 -22.25 -13.83 -11.71
CA THR A 26 -23.07 -13.58 -10.50
C THR A 26 -23.41 -12.10 -10.38
N LYS A 27 -24.72 -11.82 -10.49
CA LYS A 27 -25.38 -10.52 -10.49
C LYS A 27 -24.96 -9.63 -9.32
N ALA A 28 -24.42 -8.43 -9.60
CA ALA A 28 -24.43 -7.32 -8.67
C ALA A 28 -25.68 -6.46 -8.92
N THR A 29 -26.76 -6.72 -8.18
CA THR A 29 -27.90 -5.79 -8.08
C THR A 29 -27.64 -4.84 -6.91
N ILE A 30 -27.28 -3.59 -7.21
CA ILE A 30 -27.36 -2.50 -6.23
C ILE A 30 -27.96 -1.27 -6.93
N SER A 31 -28.99 -0.69 -6.31
CA SER A 31 -29.67 0.57 -6.61
C SER A 31 -29.81 1.36 -5.30
N PRO A 32 -30.03 2.68 -5.30
CA PRO A 32 -29.50 3.73 -6.17
C PRO A 32 -28.86 4.90 -5.37
N GLU A 33 -28.21 5.83 -6.08
CA GLU A 33 -27.71 7.16 -5.66
C GLU A 33 -26.57 7.23 -4.63
N VAL A 34 -25.32 7.24 -5.13
CA VAL A 34 -24.19 7.87 -4.43
C VAL A 34 -24.15 9.35 -4.83
N ASN A 35 -24.57 10.21 -3.90
CA ASN A 35 -24.41 11.66 -4.01
C ASN A 35 -22.95 12.03 -3.70
N ILE A 36 -22.26 12.59 -4.70
CA ILE A 36 -20.81 12.83 -4.71
C ILE A 36 -20.37 13.94 -3.72
N ASP A 37 -21.31 14.70 -3.16
CA ASP A 37 -20.99 15.86 -2.32
C ASP A 37 -20.69 15.52 -0.84
N SER A 38 -21.03 14.33 -0.37
CA SER A 38 -20.90 13.96 1.07
C SER A 38 -19.64 13.18 1.44
N THR A 39 -18.84 12.71 0.48
CA THR A 39 -17.67 11.82 0.75
C THR A 39 -16.47 12.54 1.37
N ILE A 40 -16.42 13.88 1.39
CA ILE A 40 -15.25 14.63 1.90
C ILE A 40 -15.28 14.85 3.43
N GLN A 41 -16.39 14.58 4.12
CA GLN A 41 -16.49 14.78 5.58
C GLN A 41 -17.22 13.65 6.30
N GLN A 42 -16.63 12.45 6.37
CA GLN A 42 -16.93 11.52 7.46
C GLN A 42 -15.79 10.52 7.70
N PRO A 43 -15.34 10.32 8.96
CA PRO A 43 -14.47 9.19 9.29
C PRO A 43 -15.25 7.88 9.09
N PRO A 44 -14.62 6.77 8.66
CA PRO A 44 -15.33 5.55 8.30
C PRO A 44 -16.04 4.96 9.53
N THR A 45 -17.36 5.07 9.54
CA THR A 45 -18.24 4.42 10.51
C THR A 45 -18.34 2.94 10.17
N SER A 46 -18.30 2.09 11.20
CA SER A 46 -18.09 0.63 11.19
C SER A 46 -19.10 -0.24 10.43
N THR A 47 -20.02 0.33 9.65
CA THR A 47 -21.03 -0.42 8.88
C THR A 47 -20.59 -0.69 7.43
N ASP A 48 -19.67 0.11 6.86
CA ASP A 48 -19.23 -0.02 5.45
C ASP A 48 -18.23 -1.16 5.21
N LYS A 49 -17.46 -1.53 6.24
CA LYS A 49 -16.40 -2.54 6.10
C LYS A 49 -16.92 -3.93 5.75
N ALA A 50 -18.19 -4.25 6.00
CA ALA A 50 -18.75 -5.57 5.70
C ALA A 50 -19.06 -5.74 4.20
N ALA A 51 -19.45 -4.67 3.51
CA ALA A 51 -19.75 -4.72 2.08
C ALA A 51 -18.48 -4.81 1.21
N ASP A 52 -17.37 -4.21 1.67
CA ASP A 52 -16.07 -4.29 0.98
C ASP A 52 -15.42 -5.68 1.03
N ILE A 53 -15.63 -6.45 2.11
CA ILE A 53 -15.02 -7.80 2.22
C ILE A 53 -15.64 -8.76 1.18
N ASP A 54 -16.94 -8.59 0.90
CA ASP A 54 -17.66 -9.40 -0.07
C ASP A 54 -17.26 -9.08 -1.52
N LYS A 55 -16.84 -7.83 -1.80
CA LYS A 55 -16.38 -7.37 -3.13
C LYS A 55 -15.11 -8.08 -3.61
N TYR A 56 -14.28 -8.56 -2.69
CA TYR A 56 -13.01 -9.25 -2.98
C TYR A 56 -12.99 -10.72 -2.55
N ALA A 57 -14.14 -11.29 -2.15
CA ALA A 57 -14.23 -12.65 -1.61
C ALA A 57 -13.77 -13.74 -2.59
N ASP A 58 -13.88 -13.50 -3.89
CA ASP A 58 -13.48 -14.43 -4.97
C ASP A 58 -12.11 -14.07 -5.60
N ALA A 59 -11.41 -13.06 -5.07
CA ALA A 59 -10.13 -12.62 -5.61
C ALA A 59 -8.98 -13.50 -5.10
N THR A 60 -8.22 -14.11 -6.02
CA THR A 60 -7.00 -14.84 -5.66
C THR A 60 -5.94 -13.87 -5.13
N PRO A 61 -5.41 -14.04 -3.91
CA PRO A 61 -4.42 -13.13 -3.36
C PRO A 61 -3.13 -13.19 -4.18
N ILE A 62 -2.71 -12.03 -4.68
CA ILE A 62 -1.46 -11.87 -5.42
C ILE A 62 -0.32 -11.72 -4.40
N PRO A 63 0.83 -12.38 -4.59
CA PRO A 63 1.96 -12.21 -3.68
C PRO A 63 2.43 -10.75 -3.69
N PHE A 64 2.75 -10.20 -2.52
CA PHE A 64 3.19 -8.80 -2.33
C PHE A 64 4.31 -8.37 -3.30
N PHE A 65 5.25 -9.26 -3.61
CA PHE A 65 6.34 -8.98 -4.55
C PHE A 65 5.91 -8.85 -6.00
N ALA A 66 4.78 -9.44 -6.40
CA ALA A 66 4.23 -9.29 -7.74
C ALA A 66 3.58 -7.92 -7.97
N LEU A 67 3.17 -7.19 -6.92
CA LEU A 67 2.71 -5.81 -7.03
C LEU A 67 3.84 -4.88 -7.54
N PHE A 68 5.09 -5.18 -7.19
CA PHE A 68 6.26 -4.44 -7.64
C PHE A 68 6.76 -4.84 -9.04
N ARG A 69 6.07 -5.75 -9.75
CA ARG A 69 6.53 -6.26 -11.06
C ARG A 69 6.68 -5.15 -12.10
N HIS A 70 5.84 -4.12 -12.05
CA HIS A 70 5.87 -2.99 -13.00
C HIS A 70 6.76 -1.81 -12.53
N GLY A 71 7.27 -1.84 -11.30
CA GLY A 71 8.13 -0.78 -10.76
C GLY A 71 9.54 -0.77 -11.36
N THR A 72 10.06 0.42 -11.64
CA THR A 72 11.46 0.60 -12.07
C THR A 72 12.40 0.23 -10.91
N THR A 73 13.61 -0.24 -11.19
CA THR A 73 14.61 -0.56 -10.17
C THR A 73 14.91 0.64 -9.25
N GLN A 74 14.88 1.85 -9.80
CA GLN A 74 15.07 3.09 -9.03
C GLN A 74 13.90 3.37 -8.06
N ASP A 75 12.65 3.14 -8.48
CA ASP A 75 11.48 3.39 -7.62
C ASP A 75 11.45 2.39 -6.45
N LYS A 76 11.85 1.14 -6.71
CA LYS A 76 12.02 0.10 -5.67
C LYS A 76 13.11 0.47 -4.65
N LEU A 77 14.21 1.05 -5.10
CA LEU A 77 15.30 1.50 -4.23
C LEU A 77 14.85 2.63 -3.30
N ILE A 78 14.12 3.61 -3.83
CA ILE A 78 13.59 4.74 -3.04
C ILE A 78 12.64 4.23 -1.95
N ILE A 79 11.73 3.33 -2.30
CA ILE A 79 10.79 2.71 -1.34
C ILE A 79 11.54 1.89 -0.29
N PHE A 80 12.56 1.11 -0.69
CA PHE A 80 13.36 0.31 0.24
C PHE A 80 14.13 1.18 1.24
N ILE A 81 14.75 2.26 0.78
CA ILE A 81 15.43 3.22 1.65
C ILE A 81 14.43 3.89 2.59
N GLY A 82 13.26 4.29 2.07
CA GLY A 82 12.17 4.85 2.86
C GLY A 82 11.71 3.90 3.98
N MET A 83 11.53 2.62 3.65
CA MET A 83 11.17 1.59 4.64
C MET A 83 12.22 1.47 5.75
N VAL A 84 13.51 1.42 5.40
CA VAL A 84 14.58 1.34 6.41
C VAL A 84 14.53 2.56 7.34
N VAL A 85 14.37 3.77 6.79
CA VAL A 85 14.25 5.00 7.59
C VAL A 85 13.01 4.95 8.50
N GLN A 86 11.87 4.50 7.98
CA GLN A 86 10.61 4.40 8.74
C GLN A 86 10.74 3.44 9.93
N ALA A 87 11.44 2.31 9.75
CA ALA A 87 11.70 1.36 10.83
C ALA A 87 12.54 1.98 11.96
N PHE A 88 13.53 2.82 11.63
CA PHE A 88 14.31 3.54 12.64
C PHE A 88 13.48 4.61 13.35
N VAL A 89 12.54 5.27 12.66
CA VAL A 89 11.61 6.24 13.25
C VAL A 89 10.68 5.55 14.26
N GLY A 90 10.19 4.35 13.97
CA GLY A 90 9.41 3.54 14.92
C GLY A 90 10.17 3.22 16.21
N LEU A 91 11.43 2.78 16.07
CA LEU A 91 12.33 2.55 17.22
C LEU A 91 12.62 3.85 18.00
N SER A 92 12.64 4.99 17.32
CA SER A 92 12.87 6.29 17.96
C SER A 92 11.75 6.68 18.91
N PHE A 93 10.50 6.34 18.58
CA PHE A 93 9.37 6.54 19.49
C PHE A 93 9.53 5.73 20.79
N SER A 94 9.97 4.47 20.68
CA SER A 94 10.29 3.65 21.85
C SER A 94 11.46 4.20 22.66
N GLY A 95 12.50 4.71 22.00
CA GLY A 95 13.64 5.34 22.66
C GLY A 95 13.26 6.63 23.42
N MET A 96 12.36 7.44 22.85
CA MET A 96 11.83 8.64 23.51
C MET A 96 11.09 8.29 24.80
N ASN A 97 10.30 7.20 24.80
CA ASN A 97 9.61 6.73 26.00
C ASN A 97 10.56 6.28 27.11
N LEU A 98 11.70 5.67 26.76
CA LEU A 98 12.70 5.26 27.75
C LEU A 98 13.31 6.47 28.47
N VAL A 99 13.72 7.49 27.71
CA VAL A 99 14.32 8.69 28.31
C VAL A 99 13.28 9.53 29.07
N PHE A 100 12.03 9.53 28.64
CA PHE A 100 10.95 10.11 29.45
C PHE A 100 10.85 9.44 30.83
N GLY A 101 11.10 8.12 30.90
CA GLY A 101 11.23 7.39 32.17
C GLY A 101 12.40 7.89 33.03
N GLU A 102 13.58 8.09 32.44
CA GLU A 102 14.74 8.63 33.16
C GLU A 102 14.49 10.04 33.69
N VAL A 103 13.81 10.90 32.91
CA VAL A 103 13.42 12.25 33.36
C VAL A 103 12.43 12.19 34.53
N LEU A 104 11.53 11.20 34.55
CA LEU A 104 10.59 11.00 35.65
C LEU A 104 11.31 10.50 36.93
N ASP A 105 12.30 9.63 36.78
CA ASP A 105 13.14 9.15 37.87
C ASP A 105 13.99 10.29 38.46
N ASP A 106 14.60 11.11 37.61
CA ASP A 106 15.37 12.30 38.02
C ASP A 106 14.51 13.32 38.79
N LEU A 107 13.24 13.46 38.42
CA LEU A 107 12.29 14.34 39.11
C LEU A 107 11.95 13.86 40.53
N SER A 108 12.13 12.56 40.81
CA SER A 108 11.93 11.97 42.15
C SER A 108 13.15 12.13 43.08
N SER A 109 14.31 12.56 42.56
CA SER A 109 15.57 12.72 43.29
C SER A 109 15.70 14.09 43.99
N PRO A 110 16.68 14.31 44.89
CA PRO A 110 16.84 15.59 45.61
C PRO A 110 17.19 16.80 44.72
N ALA A 111 16.50 17.92 44.94
CA ALA A 111 16.39 19.13 44.09
C ALA A 111 17.69 19.79 43.59
N GLU A 112 18.80 19.66 44.31
CA GLU A 112 20.03 20.44 44.02
C GLU A 112 20.78 19.98 42.77
N SER A 113 20.62 18.71 42.36
CA SER A 113 21.31 18.13 41.19
C SER A 113 20.43 18.01 39.94
N ILE A 114 19.12 18.20 40.09
CA ILE A 114 18.12 17.96 39.04
C ILE A 114 18.26 18.99 37.91
N LEU A 115 18.33 20.27 38.26
CA LEU A 115 18.29 21.36 37.28
C LEU A 115 19.41 21.26 36.22
N THR A 116 20.63 20.91 36.63
CA THR A 116 21.78 20.87 35.71
C THR A 116 21.78 19.62 34.84
N SER A 117 21.44 18.45 35.41
CA SER A 117 21.31 17.20 34.66
C SER A 117 20.12 17.23 33.71
N THR A 118 18.95 17.67 34.17
CA THR A 118 17.73 17.72 33.36
C THR A 118 17.86 18.68 32.18
N ILE A 119 18.49 19.85 32.34
CA ILE A 119 18.73 20.78 31.22
C ILE A 119 19.63 20.14 30.15
N SER A 120 20.63 19.35 30.56
CA SER A 120 21.50 18.63 29.63
C SER A 120 20.73 17.56 28.85
N THR A 121 19.92 16.75 29.54
CA THR A 121 19.08 15.70 28.93
C THR A 121 18.07 16.29 27.95
N ILE A 122 17.38 17.38 28.31
CA ILE A 122 16.41 18.06 27.45
C ILE A 122 17.06 18.59 26.16
N LYS A 123 18.29 19.12 26.23
CA LYS A 123 19.01 19.60 25.04
C LYS A 123 19.32 18.46 24.07
N ILE A 124 19.77 17.31 24.59
CA ILE A 124 20.05 16.11 23.78
C ILE A 124 18.74 15.59 23.15
N MET A 125 17.65 15.56 23.91
CA MET A 125 16.31 15.19 23.43
C MET A 125 15.84 16.09 22.29
N ALA A 126 16.00 17.42 22.43
CA ALA A 126 15.59 18.37 21.40
C ALA A 126 16.35 18.17 20.08
N ILE A 127 17.66 17.90 20.15
CA ILE A 127 18.48 17.62 18.97
C ILE A 127 18.07 16.30 18.31
N LEU A 128 17.90 15.24 19.10
CA LEU A 128 17.45 13.93 18.59
C LEU A 128 16.06 14.03 17.95
N ALA A 129 15.11 14.71 18.61
CA ALA A 129 13.77 14.92 18.07
C ALA A 129 13.79 15.69 16.74
N ALA A 130 14.66 16.70 16.61
CA ALA A 130 14.82 17.42 15.34
C ALA A 130 15.36 16.53 14.23
N VAL A 131 16.38 15.72 14.51
CA VAL A 131 16.99 14.80 13.52
C VAL A 131 16.00 13.72 13.10
N PHE A 132 15.33 13.06 14.05
CA PHE A 132 14.34 12.04 13.76
C PHE A 132 13.08 12.62 13.09
N GLY A 133 12.67 13.84 13.44
CA GLY A 133 11.56 14.52 12.78
C GLY A 133 11.82 14.78 11.31
N VAL A 134 13.04 15.22 10.95
CA VAL A 134 13.45 15.39 9.55
C VAL A 134 13.52 14.04 8.83
N ALA A 135 14.08 13.01 9.47
CA ALA A 135 14.15 11.66 8.90
C ALA A 135 12.75 11.08 8.63
N ALA A 136 11.82 11.24 9.58
CA ALA A 136 10.42 10.82 9.46
C ALA A 136 9.72 11.55 8.31
N PHE A 137 9.93 12.86 8.18
CA PHE A 137 9.35 13.63 7.08
C PHE A 137 9.82 13.13 5.71
N ILE A 138 11.10 12.81 5.58
CA ILE A 138 11.69 12.25 4.35
C ILE A 138 11.12 10.86 4.08
N GLY A 139 11.06 9.97 5.08
CA GLY A 139 10.51 8.61 4.95
C GLY A 139 9.04 8.63 4.53
N MET A 140 8.22 9.41 5.24
CA MET A 140 6.78 9.56 4.99
C MET A 140 6.47 10.16 3.61
N SER A 141 7.36 10.99 3.05
CA SER A 141 7.20 11.56 1.71
C SER A 141 7.77 10.67 0.60
N ALA A 142 8.85 9.94 0.86
CA ALA A 142 9.55 9.14 -0.14
C ALA A 142 8.79 7.87 -0.55
N ILE A 143 8.13 7.20 0.40
CA ILE A 143 7.38 5.96 0.12
C ILE A 143 6.17 6.25 -0.81
N PRO A 144 5.28 7.23 -0.53
CA PRO A 144 4.18 7.58 -1.43
C PRO A 144 4.67 8.05 -2.80
N TYR A 145 5.80 8.77 -2.87
CA TYR A 145 6.36 9.21 -4.13
C TYR A 145 6.73 8.04 -5.06
N GLY A 146 7.36 6.99 -4.50
CA GLY A 146 7.64 5.76 -5.25
C GLY A 146 6.37 4.99 -5.60
N ALA A 147 5.42 4.90 -4.67
CA ALA A 147 4.16 4.20 -4.85
C ALA A 147 3.33 4.81 -6.00
N ALA A 148 3.16 6.13 -6.03
CA ALA A 148 2.41 6.84 -7.06
C ALA A 148 2.95 6.58 -8.47
N ARG A 149 4.28 6.47 -8.63
CA ARG A 149 4.89 6.14 -9.94
C ARG A 149 4.55 4.72 -10.39
N ILE A 150 4.56 3.76 -9.47
CA ILE A 150 4.21 2.36 -9.75
C ILE A 150 2.71 2.28 -10.10
N THR A 151 1.84 2.91 -9.31
CA THR A 151 0.40 2.98 -9.55
C THR A 151 0.08 3.57 -10.92
N ASN A 152 0.70 4.70 -11.28
CA ASN A 152 0.48 5.33 -12.59
C ASN A 152 0.85 4.41 -13.77
N ARG A 153 1.90 3.60 -13.63
CA ARG A 153 2.29 2.64 -14.67
C ARG A 153 1.30 1.48 -14.78
N VAL A 154 0.81 0.98 -13.64
CA VAL A 154 -0.24 -0.05 -13.61
C VAL A 154 -1.53 0.49 -14.22
N ARG A 155 -1.91 1.72 -13.88
CA ARG A 155 -3.08 2.41 -14.44
C ARG A 155 -3.01 2.51 -15.97
N ASN A 156 -1.86 2.92 -16.52
CA ASN A 156 -1.68 3.00 -17.97
C ASN A 156 -1.79 1.63 -18.66
N ALA A 157 -1.20 0.59 -18.07
CA ALA A 157 -1.31 -0.78 -18.59
C ALA A 157 -2.76 -1.28 -18.54
N TYR A 158 -3.49 -1.01 -17.46
CA TYR A 158 -4.89 -1.39 -17.31
C TYR A 158 -5.78 -0.69 -18.34
N VAL A 159 -5.65 0.64 -18.50
CA VAL A 159 -6.43 1.39 -19.50
C VAL A 159 -6.17 0.84 -20.91
N THR A 160 -4.92 0.55 -21.23
CA THR A 160 -4.55 -0.01 -22.55
C THR A 160 -5.20 -1.39 -22.76
N ALA A 161 -5.23 -2.24 -21.73
CA ALA A 161 -5.85 -3.56 -21.80
C ALA A 161 -7.38 -3.49 -21.93
N VAL A 162 -8.03 -2.61 -21.16
CA VAL A 162 -9.50 -2.41 -21.23
C VAL A 162 -9.91 -1.91 -22.60
N LEU A 163 -9.17 -0.97 -23.20
CA LEU A 163 -9.48 -0.46 -24.53
C LEU A 163 -9.32 -1.50 -25.66
N ALA A 164 -8.59 -2.59 -25.40
CA ALA A 164 -8.42 -3.70 -26.34
C ALA A 164 -9.50 -4.79 -26.20
N GLN A 165 -10.47 -4.61 -25.28
CA GLN A 165 -11.49 -5.61 -24.98
C GLN A 165 -12.67 -5.54 -25.96
N ASP A 166 -13.36 -6.68 -26.14
CA ASP A 166 -14.49 -6.80 -27.06
C ASP A 166 -15.70 -5.94 -26.63
N MET A 167 -16.50 -5.52 -27.62
CA MET A 167 -17.69 -4.69 -27.41
C MET A 167 -18.75 -5.36 -26.52
N GLU A 168 -18.79 -6.69 -26.48
CA GLU A 168 -19.67 -7.47 -25.58
C GLU A 168 -19.39 -7.17 -24.10
N PHE A 169 -18.13 -6.97 -23.71
CA PHE A 169 -17.76 -6.61 -22.33
C PHE A 169 -18.25 -5.21 -21.94
N PHE A 170 -18.20 -4.28 -22.90
CA PHE A 170 -18.68 -2.91 -22.69
C PHE A 170 -20.21 -2.82 -22.63
N ASP A 171 -20.93 -3.78 -23.21
CA ASP A 171 -22.40 -3.85 -23.18
C ASP A 171 -22.92 -4.47 -21.87
N GLU A 172 -22.15 -5.36 -21.25
CA GLU A 172 -22.48 -5.96 -19.95
C GLU A 172 -22.26 -4.98 -18.77
N SER A 173 -21.34 -4.02 -18.93
CA SER A 173 -20.97 -3.04 -17.89
C SER A 173 -21.82 -1.76 -17.97
N LYS A 174 -22.19 -1.16 -16.83
CA LYS A 174 -22.90 0.13 -16.85
C LYS A 174 -22.00 1.26 -17.37
N PRO A 175 -22.56 2.28 -18.05
CA PRO A 175 -21.77 3.44 -18.48
C PRO A 175 -21.03 4.08 -17.31
N GLY A 176 -19.70 4.21 -17.43
CA GLY A 176 -18.84 4.83 -16.41
C GLY A 176 -18.41 3.89 -15.28
N GLU A 177 -18.94 2.68 -15.17
CA GLU A 177 -18.62 1.73 -14.11
C GLU A 177 -17.14 1.31 -14.14
N ILE A 178 -16.62 0.97 -15.31
CA ILE A 178 -15.21 0.54 -15.49
C ILE A 178 -14.23 1.65 -15.09
N VAL A 179 -14.58 2.91 -15.41
CA VAL A 179 -13.73 4.08 -15.11
C VAL A 179 -13.75 4.39 -13.62
N ALA A 180 -14.92 4.31 -12.99
CA ALA A 180 -15.07 4.49 -11.54
C ALA A 180 -14.32 3.39 -10.77
N ALA A 181 -14.51 2.13 -11.16
CA ALA A 181 -13.83 0.99 -10.55
C ALA A 181 -12.30 1.08 -10.68
N LEU A 182 -11.79 1.50 -11.85
CA LEU A 182 -10.36 1.74 -12.04
C LEU A 182 -9.84 2.82 -11.09
N ALA A 183 -10.55 3.93 -10.93
CA ALA A 183 -10.14 5.01 -10.06
C ALA A 183 -10.04 4.52 -8.60
N GLU A 184 -11.06 3.82 -8.13
CA GLU A 184 -11.10 3.19 -6.80
C GLU A 184 -9.93 2.23 -6.60
N TYR A 185 -9.74 1.26 -7.52
CA TYR A 185 -8.64 0.30 -7.41
C TYR A 185 -7.26 0.96 -7.43
N THR A 186 -7.08 2.06 -8.17
CA THR A 186 -5.79 2.78 -8.17
C THR A 186 -5.53 3.53 -6.87
N MET A 187 -6.58 4.10 -6.26
CA MET A 187 -6.47 4.77 -4.96
C MET A 187 -6.15 3.76 -3.86
N ASP A 188 -6.90 2.66 -3.80
CA ASP A 188 -6.67 1.57 -2.83
C ASP A 188 -5.28 0.96 -2.98
N PHE A 189 -4.84 0.78 -4.23
CA PHE A 189 -3.51 0.26 -4.53
C PHE A 189 -2.40 1.22 -4.09
N GLU A 190 -2.55 2.52 -4.34
CA GLU A 190 -1.59 3.54 -3.91
C GLU A 190 -1.54 3.66 -2.38
N GLU A 191 -2.69 3.70 -1.71
CA GLU A 191 -2.79 3.77 -0.25
C GLU A 191 -2.19 2.53 0.41
N GLY A 192 -2.52 1.34 -0.14
CA GLY A 192 -1.99 0.06 0.32
C GLY A 192 -0.47 -0.03 0.17
N LEU A 193 0.09 0.52 -0.91
CA LEU A 193 1.53 0.52 -1.19
C LEU A 193 2.28 1.63 -0.45
N SER A 194 1.61 2.69 -0.01
CA SER A 194 2.26 3.87 0.57
C SER A 194 2.00 3.99 2.07
N ILE A 195 0.82 4.45 2.44
CA ILE A 195 0.44 4.78 3.81
C ILE A 195 0.42 3.52 4.65
N LYS A 196 -0.26 2.45 4.20
CA LYS A 196 -0.35 1.21 4.99
C LYS A 196 0.99 0.49 5.15
N LEU A 197 1.88 0.57 4.15
CA LEU A 197 3.24 0.04 4.30
C LEU A 197 4.10 0.87 5.26
N GLY A 198 3.95 2.19 5.25
CA GLY A 198 4.66 3.08 6.18
C GLY A 198 4.18 2.90 7.62
N GLU A 199 2.86 2.89 7.83
CA GLU A 199 2.23 2.67 9.14
C GLU A 199 2.48 1.27 9.68
N GLY A 200 2.49 0.24 8.81
CA GLY A 200 2.78 -1.13 9.25
C GLY A 200 4.22 -1.36 9.70
N LEU A 201 5.13 -0.42 9.41
CA LEU A 201 6.56 -0.55 9.69
C LEU A 201 7.05 0.33 10.84
N GLN A 202 6.30 1.36 11.23
CA GLN A 202 6.63 2.31 12.30
C GLN A 202 6.04 1.85 13.64
#